data_AF-A0A6M0QX02-F1
#
_entry.id   AF-A0A6M0QX02-F1
#
_cell.length_a   1.000
_cell.length_b   1.000
_cell.length_c   1.000
_cell.angle_alpha   90.00
_cell.angle_beta   90.00
_cell.angle_gamma   90.00
#
_symmetry.space_group_name_H-M   'P 1'
#
loop_
_entity.id
_entity.type
_entity.pdbx_description
1 polymer ?
#
loop_
_entity_poly.entity_id
_entity_poly.type
_entity_poly.pdbx_seq_one_letter_code
_entity_poly.pdbx_strand_id
1 'polypeptide(L)'
;MSTPRPPRRQSDATLVYDSTIESYLSGIKVYDLTYSRHRNHDGDCNVNVRFSIGSYDASGAFDWRRAKVQDVPGWVFNTSYAQCSDARFRGVGLEWRDYEGTKGTEMVEY
;
A
#
# COMPACT_ATOMS: atom_id res chain seq x y z
N MET A 1 -25.97 38.32 35.28
CA MET A 1 -25.67 36.95 34.81
C MET A 1 -24.76 37.06 33.61
N SER A 2 -23.48 36.70 33.75
CA SER A 2 -22.46 36.84 32.69
C SER A 2 -22.23 35.48 32.06
N THR A 3 -22.46 35.36 30.75
CA THR A 3 -22.21 34.11 30.01
C THR A 3 -20.69 33.85 29.89
N PRO A 4 -20.21 32.61 30.07
CA PRO A 4 -18.81 32.30 29.82
C PRO A 4 -18.51 32.41 28.32
N ARG A 5 -17.40 33.06 27.98
CA ARG A 5 -16.86 33.10 26.63
C ARG A 5 -16.53 31.66 26.18
N PRO A 6 -16.98 31.21 24.99
CA PRO A 6 -16.59 29.88 24.49
C PRO A 6 -15.07 29.83 24.31
N PRO A 7 -14.43 28.67 24.56
CA PRO A 7 -13.00 28.52 24.32
C PRO A 7 -12.70 28.86 22.86
N ARG A 8 -11.64 29.64 22.64
CA ARG A 8 -11.16 29.95 21.29
C ARG A 8 -10.88 28.62 20.59
N ARG A 9 -11.48 28.44 19.41
CA ARG A 9 -11.15 27.39 18.47
C ARG A 9 -9.62 27.43 18.28
N GLN A 10 -8.93 26.36 18.68
CA GLN A 10 -7.49 26.23 18.53
C GLN A 10 -7.23 25.93 17.05
N SER A 11 -7.32 26.95 16.20
CA SER A 11 -6.94 26.89 14.80
C SER A 11 -5.47 27.26 14.69
N ASP A 12 -4.61 26.29 14.97
CA ASP A 12 -3.31 26.11 14.32
C ASP A 12 -2.62 24.91 14.98
N ALA A 13 -3.12 23.71 14.65
CA ALA A 13 -2.25 22.56 14.66
C ALA A 13 -1.43 22.63 13.38
N THR A 14 -0.41 23.50 13.36
CA THR A 14 0.73 23.27 12.48
C THR A 14 1.23 21.90 12.89
N LEU A 15 1.02 20.88 12.05
CA LEU A 15 1.67 19.60 12.25
C LEU A 15 3.16 19.91 12.29
N VAL A 16 3.72 19.98 13.50
CA VAL A 16 5.16 19.98 13.68
C VAL A 16 5.55 18.63 13.11
N TYR A 17 6.07 18.64 11.88
CA TYR A 17 6.72 17.50 11.26
C TYR A 17 7.94 17.20 12.14
N ASP A 18 7.69 16.41 13.17
CA ASP A 18 8.70 15.83 14.05
C ASP A 18 9.02 14.42 13.52
N SER A 19 10.25 13.99 13.79
CA SER A 19 10.81 12.66 13.49
C SER A 19 9.85 11.50 13.80
N THR A 20 8.98 11.67 14.78
CA THR A 20 7.91 10.73 15.12
C THR A 20 6.92 10.50 13.96
N ILE A 21 6.44 11.56 13.31
CA ILE A 21 5.49 11.46 12.17
C ILE A 21 6.17 10.88 10.94
N GLU A 22 7.43 11.27 10.69
CA GLU A 22 8.24 10.71 9.60
C GLU A 22 8.43 9.19 9.76
N SER A 23 8.62 8.72 10.99
CA SER A 23 8.75 7.29 11.30
C SER A 23 7.46 6.50 11.01
N TYR A 24 6.29 7.12 11.18
CA TYR A 24 5.01 6.50 10.83
C TYR A 24 4.75 6.50 9.34
N LEU A 25 5.00 7.62 8.64
CA LEU A 25 4.81 7.71 7.19
C LEU A 25 5.74 6.76 6.43
N SER A 26 7.02 6.68 6.84
CA SER A 26 7.97 5.70 6.28
C SER A 26 7.61 4.25 6.60
N GLY A 27 6.76 4.03 7.61
CA GLY A 27 6.19 2.73 7.96
C GLY A 27 5.04 2.28 7.06
N ILE A 28 4.49 3.15 6.21
CA ILE A 28 3.40 2.84 5.28
C ILE A 28 3.97 2.48 3.90
N LYS A 29 3.54 1.35 3.35
CA LYS A 29 3.80 0.96 1.97
C LYS A 29 2.50 0.66 1.26
N VAL A 30 2.35 1.24 0.07
CA VAL A 30 1.23 0.97 -0.83
C VAL A 30 1.73 0.10 -1.97
N TYR A 31 0.95 -0.91 -2.35
CA TYR A 31 1.30 -1.85 -3.39
C TYR A 31 0.23 -1.78 -4.47
N ASP A 32 0.60 -1.36 -5.68
CA ASP A 32 -0.30 -1.37 -6.84
C ASP A 32 0.04 -2.57 -7.73
N LEU A 33 -0.97 -3.40 -7.98
CA LEU A 33 -0.82 -4.66 -8.69
C LEU A 33 -1.86 -4.77 -9.81
N THR A 34 -1.38 -5.06 -11.01
CA THR A 34 -2.21 -5.63 -12.08
C THR A 34 -1.68 -7.01 -12.42
N TYR A 35 -2.54 -8.02 -12.29
CA TYR A 35 -2.22 -9.39 -12.61
C TYR A 35 -3.11 -9.91 -13.73
N SER A 36 -2.51 -10.65 -14.64
CA SER A 36 -3.24 -11.42 -15.64
C SER A 36 -2.50 -12.71 -15.94
N ARG A 37 -3.23 -13.81 -15.99
CA ARG A 37 -2.76 -15.10 -16.45
C ARG A 37 -3.74 -15.66 -17.46
N HIS A 38 -3.22 -16.24 -18.52
CA HIS A 38 -4.00 -16.99 -19.50
C HIS A 38 -3.17 -18.08 -20.14
N ARG A 39 -3.84 -19.08 -20.72
CA ARG A 39 -3.19 -20.07 -21.57
C ARG A 39 -3.20 -19.59 -23.02
N ASN A 40 -2.06 -19.65 -23.70
CA ASN A 40 -2.02 -19.37 -25.14
C ASN A 40 -2.48 -20.59 -25.96
N HIS A 41 -2.56 -20.41 -27.29
CA HIS A 41 -2.92 -21.49 -28.21
C HIS A 41 -1.94 -22.68 -28.16
N ASP A 42 -0.67 -22.43 -27.87
CA ASP A 42 0.39 -23.44 -27.80
C ASP A 42 0.38 -24.23 -26.48
N GLY A 43 -0.50 -23.85 -25.55
CA GLY A 43 -0.66 -24.50 -24.25
C GLY A 43 0.20 -23.93 -23.13
N ASP A 44 1.04 -22.94 -23.42
CA ASP A 44 1.88 -22.24 -22.45
C ASP A 44 1.05 -21.33 -21.54
N CYS A 45 1.51 -21.22 -20.29
CA CYS A 45 0.91 -20.35 -19.31
C CYS A 45 1.57 -18.97 -19.31
N ASN A 46 0.88 -18.00 -19.89
CA ASN A 46 1.34 -16.62 -19.93
C ASN A 46 0.92 -15.89 -18.67
N VAL A 47 1.89 -15.43 -17.89
CA VAL A 47 1.69 -14.59 -16.71
C VAL A 47 2.24 -13.20 -17.00
N ASN A 48 1.41 -12.18 -16.80
CA ASN A 48 1.82 -10.79 -16.88
C ASN A 48 1.45 -10.08 -15.57
N VAL A 49 2.47 -9.45 -14.97
CA VAL A 49 2.35 -8.73 -13.70
C VAL A 49 2.92 -7.33 -13.87
N ARG A 50 2.13 -6.33 -13.49
CA ARG A 50 2.62 -4.97 -13.26
C ARG A 50 2.55 -4.69 -11.77
N PHE A 51 3.69 -4.37 -11.18
CA PHE A 51 3.80 -4.14 -9.76
C PHE A 51 4.59 -2.86 -9.49
N SER A 52 4.05 -2.04 -8.59
CA SER A 52 4.65 -0.79 -8.14
C SER A 52 4.51 -0.69 -6.63
N ILE A 53 5.55 -0.19 -5.97
CA ILE A 53 5.56 0.06 -4.53
C ILE A 53 5.59 1.56 -4.33
N GLY A 54 4.60 2.08 -3.63
CA GLY A 54 4.50 3.45 -3.16
C GLY A 54 5.01 3.55 -1.74
N SER A 55 5.85 4.54 -1.47
CA SER A 55 6.39 4.81 -0.14
C SER A 55 6.68 6.29 0.05
N TYR A 56 6.73 6.72 1.31
CA TYR A 56 7.16 8.07 1.66
C TYR A 56 8.68 8.11 1.90
N ASP A 57 9.33 9.18 1.44
CA ASP A 57 10.72 9.46 1.79
C ASP A 57 10.83 10.19 3.14
N ALA A 58 12.07 10.52 3.54
CA ALA A 58 12.33 11.21 4.81
C ALA A 58 11.72 12.63 4.88
N SER A 59 11.42 13.25 3.74
CA SER A 59 10.73 14.55 3.67
C SER A 59 9.20 14.42 3.70
N GLY A 60 8.68 13.19 3.72
CA GLY A 60 7.26 12.90 3.60
C GLY A 60 6.73 13.00 2.17
N ALA A 61 7.61 13.07 1.15
CA ALA A 61 7.20 13.01 -0.24
C ALA A 61 6.85 11.57 -0.62
N PHE A 62 5.73 11.38 -1.33
CA PHE A 62 5.29 10.06 -1.78
C PHE A 62 5.71 9.82 -3.22
N ASP A 63 6.33 8.67 -3.46
CA ASP A 63 6.77 8.26 -4.80
C ASP A 63 6.52 6.79 -5.07
N TRP A 64 6.33 6.48 -6.36
CA TRP A 64 6.18 5.12 -6.85
C TRP A 64 7.49 4.60 -7.43
N ARG A 65 7.85 3.38 -7.03
CA ARG A 65 8.94 2.62 -7.64
C ARG A 65 8.42 1.35 -8.26
N ARG A 66 8.77 1.13 -9.54
CA ARG A 66 8.53 -0.15 -10.21
C ARG A 66 9.27 -1.27 -9.45
N ALA A 67 8.59 -2.38 -9.20
CA ALA A 67 9.17 -3.54 -8.54
C ALA A 67 8.96 -4.81 -9.37
N LYS A 68 9.78 -5.84 -9.11
CA LYS A 68 9.69 -7.10 -9.83
C LYS A 68 8.62 -7.98 -9.19
N VAL A 69 8.04 -8.89 -9.96
CA VAL A 69 7.02 -9.84 -9.46
C VAL A 69 7.53 -10.70 -8.30
N GLN A 70 8.82 -11.02 -8.28
CA GLN A 70 9.48 -11.77 -7.21
C GLN A 70 9.64 -10.97 -5.90
N ASP A 71 9.44 -9.65 -5.94
CA ASP A 71 9.48 -8.77 -4.77
C ASP A 71 8.09 -8.58 -4.15
N VAL A 72 7.03 -9.14 -4.76
CA VAL A 72 5.66 -9.06 -4.25
C VAL A 72 5.57 -9.82 -2.93
N PRO A 73 5.16 -9.18 -1.83
CA PRO A 73 4.93 -9.89 -0.58
C PRO A 73 3.87 -10.98 -0.74
N GLY A 74 4.10 -12.16 -0.16
CA GLY A 74 3.18 -13.28 -0.32
C GLY A 74 1.75 -13.04 0.19
N TRP A 75 1.55 -12.05 1.07
CA TRP A 75 0.23 -11.65 1.56
C TRP A 75 -0.54 -10.76 0.56
N VAL A 76 0.14 -10.09 -0.37
CA VAL A 76 -0.51 -9.27 -1.43
C VAL A 76 -1.17 -10.21 -2.43
N PHE A 77 -0.41 -11.21 -2.88
CA PHE A 77 -0.87 -12.16 -3.87
C PHE A 77 0.07 -13.36 -3.95
N ASN A 78 -0.48 -14.56 -4.10
CA ASN A 78 0.30 -15.77 -4.32
C ASN A 78 0.41 -16.05 -5.82
N THR A 79 1.63 -16.11 -6.34
CA THR A 79 1.91 -16.44 -7.75
C THR A 79 1.94 -17.95 -8.04
N SER A 80 1.86 -18.79 -7.01
CA SER A 80 1.96 -20.24 -7.11
C SER A 80 0.58 -20.87 -7.35
N TYR A 81 0.37 -21.39 -8.56
CA TYR A 81 -0.86 -22.08 -8.95
C TYR A 81 -0.54 -23.42 -9.60
N ALA A 82 -1.18 -24.48 -9.12
CA ALA A 82 -0.98 -25.85 -9.60
C ALA A 82 -1.47 -26.06 -11.06
N GLN A 83 -2.36 -25.21 -11.55
CA GLN A 83 -2.95 -25.31 -12.90
C GLN A 83 -3.11 -23.93 -13.55
N CYS A 84 -2.78 -23.84 -14.84
CA CYS A 84 -2.94 -22.61 -15.61
C CYS A 84 -4.41 -22.39 -15.99
N SER A 85 -5.13 -21.69 -15.13
CA SER A 85 -6.47 -21.16 -15.40
C SER A 85 -6.42 -19.67 -15.74
N ASP A 86 -7.36 -19.19 -16.55
CA ASP A 86 -7.50 -17.76 -16.80
C ASP A 86 -7.82 -17.02 -15.50
N ALA A 87 -7.07 -15.95 -15.23
CA ALA A 87 -7.27 -15.11 -14.06
C ALA A 87 -6.83 -13.70 -14.37
N ARG A 88 -7.60 -12.72 -13.92
CA ARG A 88 -7.24 -11.31 -14.06
C ARG A 88 -7.85 -10.52 -12.93
N PHE A 89 -7.05 -9.71 -12.28
CA PHE A 89 -7.53 -8.76 -11.29
C PHE A 89 -6.57 -7.58 -11.21
N ARG A 90 -7.08 -6.49 -10.63
CA ARG A 90 -6.25 -5.42 -10.10
C ARG A 90 -6.44 -5.38 -8.61
N GLY A 91 -5.44 -4.88 -7.91
CA GLY A 91 -5.60 -4.69 -6.49
C GLY A 91 -4.61 -3.72 -5.90
N VAL A 92 -4.98 -3.25 -4.72
CA VAL A 92 -4.17 -2.36 -3.90
C VAL A 92 -3.92 -3.04 -2.56
N GLY A 93 -2.64 -3.24 -2.26
CA GLY A 93 -2.19 -3.72 -0.96
C GLY A 93 -1.70 -2.55 -0.10
N LEU A 94 -1.89 -2.65 1.21
CA LEU A 94 -1.34 -1.71 2.19
C LEU A 94 -0.60 -2.51 3.26
N GLU A 95 0.61 -2.09 3.60
CA GLU A 95 1.31 -2.49 4.82
C GLU A 95 1.54 -1.26 5.66
N TRP A 96 1.27 -1.34 6.96
CA TRP A 96 1.49 -0.25 7.90
C TRP A 96 2.00 -0.78 9.23
N ARG A 97 2.52 0.15 10.03
CA ARG A 97 2.82 -0.06 11.44
C ARG A 97 2.00 0.93 12.27
N ASP A 98 1.24 0.43 13.24
CA ASP A 98 0.47 1.29 14.14
C ASP A 98 1.35 1.93 15.23
N TYR A 99 0.73 2.74 16.10
CA TYR A 99 1.44 3.46 17.17
C TYR A 99 2.02 2.54 18.25
N GLU A 100 1.53 1.31 18.36
CA GLU A 100 2.06 0.28 19.29
C GLU A 100 3.20 -0.52 18.65
N GLY A 101 3.48 -0.27 17.37
CA GLY A 101 4.51 -0.97 16.61
C GLY A 101 4.01 -2.25 15.96
N THR A 102 2.71 -2.55 16.00
CA THR A 102 2.13 -3.75 15.39
C THR A 102 2.03 -3.57 13.88
N LYS A 103 2.40 -4.61 13.13
CA LYS A 103 2.28 -4.61 11.67
C LYS A 103 0.87 -5.02 11.24
N GLY A 104 0.26 -4.22 10.37
CA GLY A 104 -0.99 -4.56 9.69
C GLY A 104 -0.77 -4.68 8.19
N THR A 105 -1.57 -5.53 7.55
CA THR A 105 -1.60 -5.69 6.09
C THR A 105 -3.03 -5.87 5.60
N GLU A 106 -3.36 -5.28 4.47
CA GLU A 106 -4.67 -5.45 3.82
C GLU A 106 -4.50 -5.44 2.31
N MET A 107 -5.30 -6.25 1.60
CA MET A 107 -5.33 -6.30 0.14
C MET A 107 -6.77 -6.20 -0.33
N VAL A 108 -7.02 -5.30 -1.28
CA VAL A 108 -8.33 -5.12 -1.91
C VAL A 108 -8.21 -5.37 -3.41
N GLU A 109 -9.01 -6.29 -3.93
CA GLU A 109 -9.14 -6.59 -5.35
C GLU A 109 -10.38 -5.89 -5.95
N TYR A 110 -10.29 -5.43 -7.20
CA TYR A 110 -11.39 -4.74 -7.91
C TYR A 110 -11.37 -4.96 -9.44
#